data_AF-A0A137QD72-F1
#
_entry.id   AF-A0A137QD72-F1
#
_cell.length_a   1.000
_cell.length_b   1.000
_cell.length_c   1.000
_cell.angle_alpha   90.00
_cell.angle_beta   90.00
_cell.angle_gamma   90.00
#
_symmetry.space_group_name_H-M   'P 1'
#
loop_
_entity.id
_entity.type
_entity.pdbx_description
1 polymer ?
#
loop_
_entity_poly.entity_id
_entity_poly.type
_entity_poly.pdbx_seq_one_letter_code
_entity_poly.pdbx_strand_id
1 'polypeptide(L)'
;MLSHTGLSVSLTSMYNAVKSLSEEASTKLKACICTLKTSFAYDNFDMALPVAEPMAQCNSSFVSVTSTTAIPLFEVKDDSPLHCSTDLWEYSGHSWLTTHSE
;
A
#
# COMPACT_ATOMS: atom_id res chain seq x y z
N MET A 1 25.84 32.60 -3.45
CA MET A 1 25.14 31.97 -2.31
C MET A 1 23.88 31.30 -2.85
N LEU A 2 23.67 30.04 -2.48
CA LEU A 2 22.89 29.02 -3.19
C LEU A 2 21.36 29.09 -2.92
N SER A 3 20.73 30.26 -3.05
CA SER A 3 19.35 30.49 -2.57
C SER A 3 18.30 30.85 -3.63
N HIS A 4 18.56 30.66 -4.93
CA HIS A 4 17.60 31.02 -6.00
C HIS A 4 17.32 29.94 -7.06
N THR A 5 17.82 28.71 -6.90
CA THR A 5 17.44 27.63 -7.82
C THR A 5 16.12 27.02 -7.38
N GLY A 6 15.02 27.70 -7.69
CA GLY A 6 13.67 27.14 -7.57
C GLY A 6 13.53 25.97 -8.53
N LEU A 7 13.70 24.75 -8.03
CA LEU A 7 13.40 23.53 -8.78
C LEU A 7 11.88 23.42 -8.93
N SER A 8 11.37 23.85 -10.08
CA SER A 8 9.98 23.60 -10.45
C SER A 8 9.86 22.13 -10.85
N VAL A 9 9.19 21.33 -10.02
CA VAL A 9 8.91 19.92 -10.29
C VAL A 9 7.57 19.86 -11.03
N SER A 10 7.56 19.27 -12.23
CA SER A 10 6.32 19.13 -12.99
C SER A 10 5.33 18.20 -12.28
N LEU A 11 4.02 18.40 -12.51
CA LEU A 11 2.98 17.49 -12.00
C LEU A 11 3.25 16.04 -12.39
N THR A 12 3.70 15.81 -13.64
CA THR A 12 4.11 14.50 -14.14
C THR A 12 5.26 13.91 -13.33
N SER A 13 6.23 14.73 -12.91
CA SER A 13 7.36 14.28 -12.11
C SER A 13 6.92 13.88 -10.69
N MET A 14 6.02 14.65 -10.07
CA MET A 14 5.43 14.27 -8.78
C MET A 14 4.64 12.97 -8.89
N TYR A 15 3.80 12.85 -9.91
CA TYR A 15 3.01 11.64 -10.16
C TYR A 15 3.92 10.41 -10.34
N ASN A 16 4.97 10.53 -11.17
CA ASN A 16 5.90 9.44 -11.40
C ASN A 16 6.67 9.06 -10.13
N ALA A 17 7.09 10.03 -9.32
CA ALA A 17 7.77 9.77 -8.06
C ALA A 17 6.87 9.01 -7.07
N VAL A 18 5.61 9.46 -6.90
CA VAL A 18 4.64 8.78 -6.03
C VAL A 18 4.32 7.38 -6.55
N LYS A 19 4.13 7.22 -7.86
CA LYS A 19 3.88 5.93 -8.49
C LYS A 19 5.05 4.97 -8.26
N SER A 20 6.27 5.39 -8.57
CA SER A 20 7.47 4.56 -8.40
C SER A 20 7.68 4.17 -6.94
N LEU A 21 7.46 5.09 -5.99
CA LEU A 21 7.56 4.79 -4.56
C LEU A 21 6.50 3.77 -4.13
N SER A 22 5.27 3.90 -4.63
CA SER A 22 4.18 2.97 -4.35
C SER A 22 4.49 1.56 -4.88
N GLU A 23 5.02 1.45 -6.11
CA GLU A 23 5.43 0.17 -6.71
C GLU A 23 6.56 -0.48 -5.91
N GLU A 24 7.57 0.29 -5.48
CA GLU A 24 8.68 -0.21 -4.66
C GLU A 24 8.19 -0.64 -3.27
N ALA A 25 7.36 0.17 -2.62
CA ALA A 25 6.79 -0.15 -1.31
C ALA A 25 5.93 -1.41 -1.37
N SER A 26 5.09 -1.55 -2.41
CA SER A 26 4.28 -2.75 -2.64
C SER A 26 5.14 -4.00 -2.81
N THR A 27 6.22 -3.90 -3.57
CA THR A 27 7.16 -5.00 -3.77
C THR A 27 7.80 -5.44 -2.46
N LYS A 28 8.29 -4.48 -1.65
CA LYS A 28 8.90 -4.76 -0.33
C LYS A 28 7.89 -5.31 0.66
N LEU A 29 6.68 -4.76 0.68
CA LEU A 29 5.59 -5.22 1.54
C LEU A 29 5.23 -6.68 1.22
N LYS A 30 5.08 -7.02 -0.07
CA LYS A 30 4.80 -8.39 -0.50
C LYS A 30 5.90 -9.35 -0.07
N ALA A 31 7.16 -8.99 -0.29
CA ALA A 31 8.30 -9.81 0.13
C ALA A 31 8.29 -10.08 1.65
N CYS A 32 7.89 -9.09 2.45
CA CYS A 32 7.77 -9.23 3.90
C CYS A 32 6.60 -10.14 4.31
N ILE A 33 5.42 -9.94 3.71
CA ILE A 33 4.18 -10.67 4.02
C ILE A 33 4.28 -12.15 3.63
N CYS A 34 4.95 -12.46 2.52
CA CYS A 34 5.02 -13.84 2.01
C CYS A 34 5.82 -14.81 2.88
N THR A 35 6.45 -14.34 3.95
CA THR A 35 7.29 -15.15 4.84
C THR A 35 6.54 -15.77 6.02
N LEU A 36 5.26 -15.42 6.24
CA LEU A 36 4.49 -15.71 7.47
C LEU A 36 5.17 -15.20 8.77
N LYS A 37 6.22 -14.37 8.67
CA LYS A 37 6.93 -13.74 9.79
C LYS A 37 6.53 -12.28 9.99
N THR A 38 5.29 -11.96 9.67
CA THR A 38 4.77 -10.59 9.66
C THR A 38 3.43 -10.56 10.37
N SER A 39 3.32 -9.72 11.39
CA SER A 39 2.05 -9.42 12.06
C SER A 39 1.34 -8.28 11.35
N PHE A 40 0.01 -8.31 11.35
CA PHE A 40 -0.82 -7.25 10.79
C PHE A 40 -1.58 -6.53 11.89
N ALA A 41 -1.47 -5.20 11.91
CA ALA A 41 -2.31 -4.33 12.73
C ALA A 41 -3.25 -3.56 11.81
N TYR A 42 -4.55 -3.80 11.96
CA TYR A 42 -5.59 -3.11 11.19
C TYR A 42 -6.06 -1.87 11.93
N ASP A 43 -6.24 -0.78 11.19
CA ASP A 43 -6.80 0.47 11.70
C ASP A 43 -7.86 0.99 10.73
N ASN A 44 -9.09 1.14 11.22
CA ASN A 44 -10.21 1.66 10.47
C ASN A 44 -10.39 3.13 10.84
N PHE A 45 -10.23 4.02 9.86
CA PHE A 45 -10.47 5.44 10.07
C PHE A 45 -11.44 5.99 9.02
N ASP A 46 -12.18 7.00 9.46
CA ASP A 46 -13.15 7.68 8.63
C ASP A 46 -12.53 8.97 8.07
N MET A 47 -12.59 9.12 6.75
CA MET A 47 -12.18 10.35 6.08
C MET A 47 -13.43 11.10 5.59
N ALA A 48 -13.56 12.35 6.03
CA ALA A 48 -14.44 13.31 5.39
C ALA A 48 -13.67 13.99 4.25
N LEU A 49 -14.05 13.74 3.00
CA LEU A 49 -13.48 14.46 1.86
C LEU A 49 -14.21 15.81 1.72
N PRO A 50 -13.56 16.95 2.00
CA PRO A 50 -14.20 18.24 1.80
C PRO A 50 -14.42 18.45 0.29
N VAL A 51 -15.67 18.67 -0.11
CA VAL A 51 -15.99 19.09 -1.48
C VAL A 51 -15.47 20.52 -1.64
N ALA A 52 -14.63 20.76 -2.65
CA ALA A 52 -13.97 22.05 -2.88
C ALA A 52 -14.96 23.21 -3.15
N GLU A 53 -16.18 22.90 -3.58
CA GLU A 53 -17.26 23.87 -3.78
C GLU A 53 -18.53 23.40 -3.05
N PRO A 54 -19.15 24.23 -2.18
CA PRO A 54 -20.41 23.88 -1.54
C PRO A 54 -21.53 23.98 -2.59
N MET A 55 -21.75 22.92 -3.35
CA MET A 55 -22.98 22.78 -4.11
C MET A 55 -24.14 22.61 -3.11
N ALA A 56 -25.22 23.38 -3.29
CA ALA A 56 -26.37 23.46 -2.38
C ALA A 56 -27.08 22.12 -2.08
N GLN A 57 -26.61 21.01 -2.67
CA GLN A 57 -27.14 19.67 -2.50
C GLN A 57 -26.04 18.60 -2.69
N CYS A 58 -24.86 18.77 -2.09
CA CYS A 58 -23.88 17.68 -1.99
C CYS A 58 -23.64 17.35 -0.51
N ASN A 59 -24.34 16.34 -0.04
CA ASN A 59 -23.97 15.57 1.14
C ASN A 59 -22.49 15.16 1.02
N SER A 60 -21.67 15.56 1.99
CA SER A 60 -20.28 15.10 2.13
C SER A 60 -20.22 13.58 1.99
N SER A 61 -19.39 13.07 1.09
CA SER A 61 -19.19 11.63 1.00
C SER A 61 -18.40 11.16 2.21
N PHE A 62 -19.01 10.29 3.01
CA PHE A 62 -18.33 9.56 4.06
C PHE A 62 -17.52 8.43 3.41
N VAL A 63 -16.21 8.42 3.62
CA VAL A 63 -15.33 7.35 3.14
C VAL A 63 -14.75 6.62 4.34
N SER A 64 -15.17 5.37 4.53
CA SER A 64 -14.55 4.45 5.48
C SER A 64 -13.32 3.83 4.82
N VAL A 65 -12.16 3.96 5.45
CA VAL A 65 -10.91 3.38 4.97
C VAL A 65 -10.35 2.44 6.02
N THR A 66 -10.02 1.21 5.60
CA THR A 66 -9.25 0.27 6.41
C THR A 66 -7.80 0.34 5.98
N SER A 67 -6.92 0.64 6.91
CA SER A 67 -5.48 0.58 6.72
C SER A 67 -4.88 -0.61 7.48
N THR A 68 -3.67 -1.00 7.08
CA THR A 68 -2.96 -2.10 7.70
C THR A 68 -1.48 -1.79 7.82
N THR A 69 -0.93 -2.01 9.01
CA THR A 69 0.50 -1.95 9.27
C THR A 69 1.07 -3.36 9.30
N ALA A 70 2.05 -3.64 8.42
CA ALA A 70 2.82 -4.87 8.42
C ALA A 70 4.04 -4.73 9.35
N ILE A 71 4.11 -5.56 10.40
CA ILE A 71 5.15 -5.53 11.44
C ILE A 71 5.99 -6.80 11.31
N PRO A 72 7.24 -6.73 10.81
CA PRO A 72 8.11 -7.90 10.73
C PRO A 72 8.50 -8.43 12.12
N LEU A 73 8.56 -9.75 12.26
CA LEU A 73 8.97 -10.45 13.47
C LEU A 73 10.45 -10.85 13.33
N PHE A 74 11.34 -10.16 14.04
CA PHE A 74 12.79 -10.24 13.81
C PHE A 74 13.54 -11.40 14.51
N GLU A 75 12.85 -12.25 15.28
CA GLU A 75 13.50 -13.29 16.11
C GLU A 75 13.15 -14.74 15.73
N VAL A 76 12.52 -14.95 14.57
CA VAL A 76 12.25 -16.30 14.07
C VAL A 76 13.53 -16.87 13.47
N LYS A 77 14.25 -17.70 14.24
CA LYS A 77 15.53 -18.33 13.85
C LYS A 77 15.35 -19.65 13.08
N ASP A 78 14.21 -20.30 13.24
CA ASP A 78 13.86 -21.54 12.57
C ASP A 78 12.66 -21.30 11.65
N ASP A 79 12.91 -21.36 10.35
CA ASP A 79 11.92 -21.15 9.30
C ASP A 79 11.31 -22.47 8.81
N SER A 80 11.80 -23.62 9.30
CA SER A 80 11.30 -24.93 8.88
C SER A 80 9.78 -25.12 9.03
N PRO A 81 9.08 -24.62 10.08
CA PRO A 81 7.63 -24.75 10.15
C PRO A 81 6.88 -23.80 9.20
N LEU A 82 7.56 -22.82 8.60
CA LEU A 82 6.97 -21.80 7.73
C LEU A 82 7.13 -22.09 6.23
N HIS A 83 7.73 -23.22 5.84
CA HIS A 83 7.92 -23.60 4.43
C HIS A 83 6.62 -23.60 3.60
N CYS A 84 5.48 -23.87 4.24
CA CYS A 84 4.17 -23.82 3.59
C CYS A 84 3.80 -22.41 3.08
N SER A 85 4.48 -21.35 3.54
CA SER A 85 4.25 -20.00 3.05
C SER A 85 4.57 -19.88 1.57
N THR A 86 5.66 -20.49 1.11
CA THR A 86 6.05 -20.50 -0.30
C THR A 86 4.96 -21.14 -1.15
N ASP A 87 4.54 -22.35 -0.80
CA ASP A 87 3.49 -23.09 -1.51
C ASP A 87 2.16 -22.32 -1.55
N LEU A 88 1.77 -21.71 -0.42
CA LEU A 88 0.55 -20.91 -0.29
C LEU A 88 0.57 -19.69 -1.24
N TRP A 89 1.69 -18.96 -1.26
CA TRP A 89 1.80 -17.73 -2.04
C TRP A 89 1.99 -18.01 -3.53
N GLU A 90 2.67 -19.09 -3.90
CA GLU A 90 2.76 -19.57 -5.29
C GLU A 90 1.39 -19.99 -5.83
N TYR A 91 0.59 -20.73 -5.03
CA TYR A 91 -0.78 -21.09 -5.40
C TYR A 91 -1.67 -19.85 -5.56
N SER A 92 -1.61 -18.91 -4.61
CA SER A 92 -2.43 -17.69 -4.67
C SER A 92 -2.06 -16.80 -5.85
N GLY A 93 -0.78 -16.73 -6.24
CA GLY A 93 -0.31 -15.96 -7.40
C GLY A 93 -0.97 -16.38 -8.72
N HIS A 94 -1.36 -17.65 -8.84
CA HIS A 94 -2.13 -18.16 -9.97
C HIS A 94 -3.59 -17.69 -9.98
N SER A 95 -4.19 -17.49 -8.81
CA SER A 95 -5.62 -17.10 -8.66
C SER A 95 -5.88 -15.61 -8.89
N TRP A 96 -4.90 -14.73 -8.61
CA TRP A 96 -5.06 -13.28 -8.78
C TRP A 96 -4.99 -12.81 -10.25
N LEU A 97 -4.37 -13.61 -11.13
CA LEU A 97 -4.28 -13.32 -12.57
C LEU A 97 -5.58 -13.60 -13.34
N THR A 98 -6.52 -14.33 -12.74
CA THR A 98 -7.79 -14.72 -13.41
C THR A 98 -9.00 -13.89 -13.00
N THR A 99 -8.86 -12.95 -12.05
CA THR A 99 -10.00 -12.18 -11.50
C THR A 99 -9.99 -10.68 -11.84
N HIS A 100 -9.12 -10.22 -12.75
CA HIS A 100 -9.11 -8.84 -13.26
C HIS A 100 -9.15 -8.78 -14.80
N SER A 101 -9.98 -9.62 -15.41
CA SER A 101 -10.31 -9.55 -16.83
C SER A 101 -11.81 -9.71 -17.04
N GLU A 102 -12.59 -8.82 -16.42
CA GLU A 102 -13.97 -8.47 -16.83
C GLU A 102 -14.21 -6.97 -16.60
#